data_AF-A0A6J6YI92-F1
#
_entry.id   AF-A0A6J6YI92-F1
#
_cell.length_a   1.000
_cell.length_b   1.000
_cell.length_c   1.000
_cell.angle_alpha   90.00
_cell.angle_beta   90.00
_cell.angle_gamma   90.00
#
_symmetry.space_group_name_H-M   'P 1'
#
loop_
_entity.id
_entity.type
_entity.pdbx_description
1 polymer ?
#
loop_
_entity_poly.entity_id
_entity_poly.type
_entity_poly.pdbx_seq_one_letter_code
_entity_poly.pdbx_strand_id
1 'polypeptide(L)'
;MATSIEARAAARQSLGIGPDEFVVSTFGHAAPTKLVDRVVAGFAASTLATRPHARLVVAGEPVPGPFGEGVVAAVERLGADRGKVTGRLSAQDYRNHLLACDVAVQLRTNSRGETSAAVLDCMNAGVPTIVNAHGSAADLPTGCVSMLPDEFTDQELAQALDSLADDAGRRAAVGLAGQELVHSAHSPAVCAAQYANVVESVASELHHRSGVRAHLSASAQGARTRSDLEDLAVALARSLPPRPRDAQWLVDIGGDSAGRSRANLAAGSTAVLRELLLNPPAGVRVEPVYATPKHGLRYARSFTARLLGISLWGVADDPVEFAAGDVFGWLDGVGRVGSAGDEWMTTLRAAGVEIRDSLVPE
;
A
#
# COMPACT_ATOMS: atom_id res chain seq x y z
N MET A 1 -17.27 -33.74 10.96
CA MET A 1 -17.08 -32.29 11.09
C MET A 1 -18.41 -31.70 11.47
N ALA A 2 -18.47 -30.79 12.45
CA ALA A 2 -19.71 -30.13 12.81
C ALA A 2 -20.24 -29.32 11.61
N THR A 3 -21.55 -29.33 11.38
CA THR A 3 -22.17 -28.43 10.38
C THR A 3 -21.96 -26.97 10.80
N SER A 4 -22.09 -26.01 9.88
CA SER A 4 -21.96 -24.57 10.21
C SER A 4 -22.95 -24.15 11.31
N ILE A 5 -24.14 -24.78 11.34
CA ILE A 5 -25.18 -24.57 12.35
C ILE A 5 -24.73 -25.08 13.72
N GLU A 6 -24.19 -26.30 13.80
CA GLU A 6 -23.68 -26.87 15.05
C GLU A 6 -22.49 -26.06 15.60
N ALA A 7 -21.59 -25.62 14.71
CA ALA A 7 -20.45 -24.78 15.08
C ALA A 7 -20.91 -23.42 15.64
N ARG A 8 -21.91 -22.78 15.02
CA ARG A 8 -22.53 -21.56 15.53
C ARG A 8 -23.17 -21.77 16.90
N ALA A 9 -23.95 -22.84 17.07
CA ALA A 9 -24.62 -23.14 18.33
C ALA A 9 -23.60 -23.34 19.47
N ALA A 10 -22.53 -24.11 19.23
CA ALA A 10 -21.46 -24.31 20.20
C ALA A 10 -20.72 -23.00 20.53
N ALA A 11 -20.44 -22.15 19.52
CA ALA A 11 -19.82 -20.85 19.73
C ALA A 11 -20.71 -19.93 20.59
N ARG A 12 -22.00 -19.82 20.28
CA ARG A 12 -22.96 -19.04 21.09
C ARG A 12 -23.05 -19.55 22.52
N GLN A 13 -23.12 -20.87 22.71
CA GLN A 13 -23.12 -21.48 24.05
C GLN A 13 -21.84 -21.11 24.83
N SER A 14 -20.67 -21.20 24.21
CA SER A 14 -19.39 -20.88 24.86
C SER A 14 -19.28 -19.40 25.28
N LEU A 15 -19.99 -18.52 24.57
CA LEU A 15 -19.99 -17.08 24.81
C LEU A 15 -21.15 -16.61 25.70
N GLY A 16 -22.04 -17.52 26.12
CA GLY A 16 -23.25 -17.19 26.88
C GLY A 16 -24.27 -16.37 26.06
N ILE A 17 -24.32 -16.57 24.75
CA ILE A 17 -25.26 -15.91 23.83
C ILE A 17 -26.44 -16.86 23.61
N GLY A 18 -27.66 -16.39 23.85
CA GLY A 18 -28.88 -17.15 23.60
C GLY A 18 -29.09 -17.50 22.12
N PRO A 19 -29.86 -18.56 21.81
CA PRO A 19 -30.10 -18.99 20.44
C PRO A 19 -30.87 -17.95 19.61
N ASP A 20 -31.77 -17.21 20.26
CA ASP A 20 -32.61 -16.17 19.66
C ASP A 20 -32.01 -14.75 19.77
N GLU A 21 -30.79 -14.63 20.31
CA GLU A 21 -30.12 -13.34 20.40
C GLU A 21 -29.53 -12.90 19.07
N PHE A 22 -29.77 -11.64 18.72
CA PHE A 22 -29.22 -10.97 17.55
C PHE A 22 -27.96 -10.20 17.93
N VAL A 23 -26.82 -10.62 17.38
CA VAL A 23 -25.50 -10.10 17.76
C VAL A 23 -24.91 -9.28 16.63
N VAL A 24 -24.76 -7.98 16.88
CA VAL A 24 -23.95 -7.08 16.06
C VAL A 24 -22.54 -7.06 16.62
N SER A 25 -21.52 -7.25 15.78
CA SER A 25 -20.13 -7.22 16.24
C SER A 25 -19.26 -6.29 15.39
N THR A 26 -18.24 -5.71 16.02
CA THR A 26 -17.09 -5.12 15.31
C THR A 26 -15.81 -5.76 15.80
N PHE A 27 -14.85 -5.99 14.91
CA PHE A 27 -13.71 -6.88 15.17
C PHE A 27 -12.35 -6.18 15.06
N GLY A 28 -11.47 -6.51 16.01
CA GLY A 28 -10.11 -6.01 16.13
C GLY A 28 -10.00 -4.81 17.06
N HIS A 29 -8.77 -4.29 17.24
CA HIS A 29 -8.52 -3.14 18.14
C HIS A 29 -9.50 -1.99 17.92
N ALA A 30 -10.07 -1.39 18.97
CA ALA A 30 -10.93 -0.23 18.83
C ALA A 30 -10.07 1.04 18.78
N ALA A 31 -9.76 1.48 17.56
CA ALA A 31 -8.87 2.61 17.27
C ALA A 31 -9.59 3.68 16.43
N PRO A 32 -9.14 4.95 16.44
CA PRO A 32 -9.78 6.03 15.68
C PRO A 32 -9.96 5.73 14.19
N THR A 33 -9.01 5.05 13.57
CA THR A 33 -9.06 4.66 12.15
C THR A 33 -10.14 3.64 11.81
N LYS A 34 -10.83 3.09 12.82
CA LYS A 34 -11.86 2.05 12.68
C LYS A 34 -13.27 2.51 13.07
N LEU A 35 -13.40 3.78 13.47
CA LEU A 35 -14.68 4.43 13.73
C LEU A 35 -15.61 3.61 14.66
N VAL A 36 -15.05 2.94 15.68
CA VAL A 36 -15.84 2.08 16.59
C VAL A 36 -16.83 2.90 17.41
N ASP A 37 -16.51 4.15 17.72
CA ASP A 37 -17.42 5.14 18.28
C ASP A 37 -18.67 5.33 17.40
N ARG A 38 -18.50 5.41 16.07
CA ARG A 38 -19.61 5.48 15.10
C ARG A 38 -20.40 4.18 15.04
N VAL A 39 -19.75 3.02 15.21
CA VAL A 39 -20.45 1.72 15.34
C VAL A 39 -21.40 1.73 16.54
N VAL A 40 -20.92 2.20 17.70
CA VAL A 40 -21.74 2.30 18.92
C VAL A 40 -22.90 3.28 18.73
N ALA A 41 -22.63 4.44 18.12
CA ALA A 41 -23.65 5.45 17.83
C ALA A 41 -24.72 4.94 16.85
N GLY A 42 -24.31 4.31 15.75
CA GLY A 42 -25.23 3.73 14.77
C GLY A 42 -26.07 2.59 15.33
N PHE A 43 -25.48 1.73 16.18
CA PHE A 43 -26.26 0.72 16.91
C PHE A 43 -27.30 1.37 17.83
N ALA A 44 -26.90 2.38 18.62
CA ALA A 44 -27.81 3.10 19.52
C ALA A 44 -28.95 3.82 18.78
N ALA A 45 -28.71 4.27 17.54
CA ALA A 45 -29.70 4.92 16.69
C ALA A 45 -30.63 3.94 15.92
N SER A 46 -30.27 2.65 15.86
CA SER A 46 -31.05 1.61 15.18
C SER A 46 -32.20 1.08 16.04
N THR A 47 -33.15 0.40 15.42
CA THR A 47 -34.22 -0.30 16.15
C THR A 47 -33.68 -1.39 17.07
N LEU A 48 -32.49 -1.95 16.77
CA LEU A 48 -31.81 -2.96 17.59
C LEU A 48 -31.49 -2.47 19.00
N ALA A 49 -31.29 -1.17 19.22
CA ALA A 49 -31.01 -0.62 20.54
C ALA A 49 -32.16 -0.86 21.54
N THR A 50 -33.38 -0.99 21.03
CA THR A 50 -34.59 -1.24 21.84
C THR A 50 -35.15 -2.64 21.68
N ARG A 51 -34.78 -3.35 20.59
CA ARG A 51 -35.22 -4.72 20.32
C ARG A 51 -34.83 -5.67 21.47
N PRO A 52 -35.74 -6.53 21.96
CA PRO A 52 -35.38 -7.58 22.91
C PRO A 52 -34.32 -8.51 22.30
N HIS A 53 -33.41 -9.01 23.13
CA HIS A 53 -32.39 -9.98 22.71
C HIS A 53 -31.43 -9.48 21.61
N ALA A 54 -31.21 -8.17 21.49
CA ALA A 54 -30.21 -7.62 20.59
C ALA A 54 -29.05 -6.99 21.37
N ARG A 55 -27.81 -7.28 20.96
CA ARG A 55 -26.60 -6.73 21.60
C ARG A 55 -25.51 -6.36 20.60
N LEU A 56 -24.71 -5.38 21.00
CA LEU A 56 -23.46 -4.97 20.36
C LEU A 56 -22.26 -5.54 21.11
N VAL A 57 -21.36 -6.18 20.35
CA VAL A 57 -20.08 -6.68 20.87
C VAL A 57 -18.91 -6.00 20.15
N VAL A 58 -18.11 -5.24 20.90
CA VAL A 58 -16.80 -4.77 20.45
C VAL A 58 -15.78 -5.87 20.75
N ALA A 59 -15.54 -6.72 19.75
CA ALA A 59 -14.66 -7.88 19.81
C ALA A 59 -13.19 -7.47 19.56
N GLY A 60 -12.61 -6.77 20.53
CA GLY A 60 -11.23 -6.33 20.50
C GLY A 60 -10.87 -5.40 21.65
N GLU A 61 -9.57 -5.11 21.75
CA GLU A 61 -9.00 -4.23 22.78
C GLU A 61 -9.12 -2.76 22.36
N PRO A 62 -9.78 -1.90 23.16
CA PRO A 62 -9.73 -0.46 22.95
C PRO A 62 -8.32 0.08 23.12
N VAL A 63 -7.92 1.03 22.27
CA VAL A 63 -6.62 1.68 22.44
C VAL A 63 -6.57 2.50 23.73
N PRO A 64 -5.43 2.60 24.42
CA PRO A 64 -5.30 3.46 25.57
C PRO A 64 -5.61 4.93 25.25
N GLY A 65 -6.20 5.64 26.21
CA GLY A 65 -6.47 7.07 26.14
C GLY A 65 -7.92 7.44 25.78
N PRO A 66 -8.19 8.73 25.54
CA PRO A 66 -9.55 9.27 25.54
C PRO A 66 -10.51 8.62 24.55
N PHE A 67 -10.01 8.18 23.38
CA PHE A 67 -10.84 7.51 22.39
C PHE A 67 -11.33 6.14 22.89
N GLY A 68 -10.42 5.28 23.38
CA GLY A 68 -10.80 3.95 23.85
C GLY A 68 -11.67 4.01 25.11
N GLU A 69 -11.36 4.93 26.03
CA GLU A 69 -12.19 5.21 27.22
C GLU A 69 -13.60 5.66 26.80
N GLY A 70 -13.70 6.55 25.80
CA GLY A 70 -14.97 6.98 25.23
C GLY A 70 -15.78 5.84 24.60
N VAL A 71 -15.13 4.91 23.90
CA VAL A 71 -15.78 3.72 23.35
C VAL A 71 -16.32 2.83 24.47
N VAL A 72 -15.53 2.55 25.51
CA VAL A 72 -15.97 1.74 26.66
C VAL A 72 -17.18 2.37 27.33
N ALA A 73 -17.10 3.67 27.66
CA ALA A 73 -18.20 4.40 28.28
C ALA A 73 -19.45 4.46 27.38
N ALA A 74 -19.28 4.56 26.05
CA ALA A 74 -20.40 4.53 25.12
C ALA A 74 -21.09 3.15 25.08
N VAL A 75 -20.33 2.05 25.12
CA VAL A 75 -20.87 0.69 25.19
C VAL A 75 -21.57 0.44 26.52
N GLU A 76 -21.00 0.89 27.64
CA GLU A 76 -21.62 0.76 28.97
C GLU A 76 -22.97 1.47 29.06
N ARG A 77 -23.12 2.63 28.40
CA ARG A 77 -24.40 3.36 28.32
C ARG A 77 -25.51 2.61 27.58
N LEU A 78 -25.18 1.59 26.77
CA LEU A 78 -26.19 0.73 26.15
C LEU A 78 -26.88 -0.19 27.17
N GLY A 79 -26.24 -0.46 28.31
CA GLY A 79 -26.67 -1.45 29.29
C GLY A 79 -25.87 -2.75 29.21
N ALA A 80 -25.66 -3.41 30.36
CA ALA A 80 -24.81 -4.59 30.48
C ALA A 80 -25.32 -5.83 29.70
N ASP A 81 -26.61 -5.87 29.40
CA ASP A 81 -27.26 -6.89 28.57
C ASP A 81 -27.13 -6.61 27.06
N ARG A 82 -26.85 -5.36 26.67
CA ARG A 82 -26.85 -4.88 25.29
C ARG A 82 -25.47 -4.51 24.75
N GLY A 83 -24.51 -4.19 25.61
CA GLY A 83 -23.18 -3.75 25.22
C GLY A 83 -22.09 -4.58 25.88
N LYS A 84 -21.11 -5.07 25.09
CA LYS A 84 -19.92 -5.74 25.62
C LYS A 84 -18.66 -5.33 24.88
N VAL A 85 -17.63 -4.92 25.63
CA VAL A 85 -16.25 -4.83 25.13
C VAL A 85 -15.48 -6.05 25.62
N THR A 86 -14.85 -6.80 24.73
CA THR A 86 -14.19 -8.05 25.10
C THR A 86 -12.77 -7.88 25.60
N GLY A 87 -12.08 -6.81 25.18
CA GLY A 87 -10.63 -6.74 25.28
C GLY A 87 -9.95 -7.66 24.27
N ARG A 88 -8.68 -7.97 24.50
CA ARG A 88 -7.89 -8.82 23.61
C ARG A 88 -8.38 -10.28 23.67
N LEU A 89 -8.78 -10.80 22.52
CA LEU A 89 -9.30 -12.16 22.38
C LEU A 89 -8.18 -13.15 21.99
N SER A 90 -8.34 -14.41 22.42
CA SER A 90 -7.58 -15.52 21.87
C SER A 90 -8.04 -15.80 20.42
N ALA A 91 -7.25 -16.53 19.64
CA ALA A 91 -7.64 -16.94 18.29
C ALA A 91 -8.91 -17.82 18.31
N GLN A 92 -9.12 -18.61 19.37
CA GLN A 92 -10.32 -19.43 19.51
C GLN A 92 -11.54 -18.58 19.82
N ASP A 93 -11.44 -17.63 20.76
CA ASP A 93 -12.56 -16.77 21.14
C ASP A 93 -12.93 -15.83 19.99
N TYR A 94 -11.95 -15.31 19.26
CA TYR A 94 -12.19 -14.52 18.06
C TYR A 94 -13.00 -15.30 17.02
N ARG A 95 -12.64 -16.57 16.76
CA ARG A 95 -13.42 -17.47 15.88
C ARG A 95 -14.82 -17.72 16.43
N ASN A 96 -14.97 -17.94 17.73
CA ASN A 96 -16.29 -18.12 18.34
C ASN A 96 -17.16 -16.86 18.17
N HIS A 97 -16.58 -15.67 18.33
CA HIS A 97 -17.30 -14.41 18.12
C HIS A 97 -17.71 -14.21 16.66
N LEU A 98 -16.86 -14.56 15.69
CA LEU A 98 -17.24 -14.58 14.26
C LEU A 98 -18.40 -15.53 14.01
N LEU A 99 -18.30 -16.78 14.49
CA LEU A 99 -19.34 -17.80 14.31
C LEU A 99 -20.67 -17.44 14.99
N ALA A 100 -20.64 -16.71 16.11
CA ALA A 100 -21.83 -16.31 16.86
C ALA A 100 -22.51 -15.03 16.34
N CYS A 101 -21.80 -14.24 15.52
CA CYS A 101 -22.25 -12.94 15.01
C CYS A 101 -23.36 -13.08 13.96
N ASP A 102 -24.37 -12.20 13.99
CA ASP A 102 -25.43 -12.11 12.98
C ASP A 102 -25.10 -11.07 11.91
N VAL A 103 -24.52 -9.93 12.31
CA VAL A 103 -24.08 -8.84 11.41
C VAL A 103 -22.77 -8.25 11.93
N ALA A 104 -21.77 -8.13 11.07
CA ALA A 104 -20.52 -7.45 11.39
C ALA A 104 -20.51 -6.01 10.87
N VAL A 105 -19.89 -5.08 11.59
CA VAL A 105 -19.69 -3.69 11.16
C VAL A 105 -18.20 -3.36 11.22
N GLN A 106 -17.61 -3.04 10.07
CA GLN A 106 -16.18 -2.83 9.90
C GLN A 106 -15.90 -1.55 9.11
N LEU A 107 -15.93 -0.42 9.82
CA LEU A 107 -15.77 0.93 9.26
C LEU A 107 -14.30 1.36 9.25
N ARG A 108 -13.91 2.24 8.34
CA ARG A 108 -12.54 2.72 8.19
C ARG A 108 -12.48 4.21 7.87
N THR A 109 -11.37 4.82 8.29
CA THR A 109 -10.94 6.16 7.86
C THR A 109 -9.41 6.20 7.82
N ASN A 110 -8.83 7.18 7.11
CA ASN A 110 -7.39 7.39 6.97
C ASN A 110 -6.60 6.16 6.50
N SER A 111 -7.10 5.45 5.49
CA SER A 111 -6.40 4.30 4.92
C SER A 111 -5.10 4.73 4.21
N ARG A 112 -4.08 3.86 4.25
CA ARG A 112 -2.82 3.97 3.49
C ARG A 112 -2.78 3.00 2.31
N GLY A 113 -3.94 2.53 1.86
CA GLY A 113 -4.05 1.54 0.78
C GLY A 113 -3.97 0.09 1.27
N GLU A 114 -4.06 -0.16 2.57
CA GLU A 114 -4.08 -1.52 3.13
C GLU A 114 -5.41 -2.26 2.94
N THR A 115 -5.34 -3.59 3.01
CA THR A 115 -6.51 -4.48 3.06
C THR A 115 -6.88 -4.81 4.50
N SER A 116 -8.17 -4.67 4.83
CA SER A 116 -8.66 -4.96 6.18
C SER A 116 -8.85 -6.46 6.41
N ALA A 117 -7.91 -7.09 7.13
CA ALA A 117 -8.01 -8.50 7.52
C ALA A 117 -9.34 -8.84 8.21
N ALA A 118 -9.81 -7.97 9.11
CA ALA A 118 -11.04 -8.21 9.85
C ALA A 118 -12.32 -8.03 9.02
N VAL A 119 -12.25 -7.43 7.81
CA VAL A 119 -13.37 -7.47 6.83
C VAL A 119 -13.38 -8.83 6.15
N LEU A 120 -12.22 -9.28 5.68
CA LEU A 120 -12.06 -10.58 5.05
C LEU A 120 -12.39 -11.73 6.01
N ASP A 121 -12.07 -11.62 7.30
CA ASP A 121 -12.44 -12.62 8.32
C ASP A 121 -13.97 -12.77 8.45
N CYS A 122 -14.71 -11.65 8.45
CA CYS A 122 -16.17 -11.68 8.54
C CYS A 122 -16.78 -12.31 7.30
N MET A 123 -16.30 -11.90 6.11
CA MET A 123 -16.73 -12.45 4.83
C MET A 123 -16.40 -13.95 4.73
N ASN A 124 -15.19 -14.36 5.11
CA ASN A 124 -14.78 -15.77 5.14
C ASN A 124 -15.65 -16.62 6.08
N ALA A 125 -16.09 -16.05 7.21
CA ALA A 125 -17.01 -16.68 8.13
C ALA A 125 -18.47 -16.70 7.64
N GLY A 126 -18.78 -16.09 6.49
CA GLY A 126 -20.13 -15.97 5.95
C GLY A 126 -21.01 -14.99 6.72
N VAL A 127 -20.39 -14.06 7.49
CA VAL A 127 -21.12 -13.05 8.25
C VAL A 127 -21.43 -11.86 7.34
N PRO A 128 -22.70 -11.47 7.17
CA PRO A 128 -23.03 -10.26 6.42
C PRO A 128 -22.38 -9.04 7.08
N THR A 129 -21.59 -8.32 6.30
CA THR A 129 -20.69 -7.27 6.80
C THR A 129 -21.07 -5.91 6.24
N ILE A 130 -21.23 -4.93 7.12
CA ILE A 130 -21.39 -3.51 6.79
C ILE A 130 -20.00 -2.84 6.77
N VAL A 131 -19.69 -2.13 5.70
CA VAL A 131 -18.46 -1.34 5.52
C VAL A 131 -18.81 0.04 4.97
N ASN A 132 -17.95 1.05 5.13
CA ASN A 132 -18.02 2.27 4.33
C ASN A 132 -17.08 2.17 3.13
N ALA A 133 -17.38 2.89 2.05
CA ALA A 133 -16.62 2.91 0.80
C ALA A 133 -15.26 3.63 0.97
N HIS A 134 -14.38 3.06 1.80
CA HIS A 134 -13.10 3.63 2.19
C HIS A 134 -11.93 2.67 1.94
N GLY A 135 -10.86 3.16 1.32
CA GLY A 135 -9.70 2.34 0.95
C GLY A 135 -10.11 1.14 0.12
N SER A 136 -9.49 -0.02 0.39
CA SER A 136 -9.76 -1.28 -0.33
C SER A 136 -11.20 -1.80 -0.21
N ALA A 137 -12.00 -1.31 0.75
CA ALA A 137 -13.41 -1.70 0.86
C ALA A 137 -14.26 -1.11 -0.27
N ALA A 138 -13.87 0.04 -0.84
CA ALA A 138 -14.56 0.67 -1.96
C ALA A 138 -14.51 -0.16 -3.25
N ASP A 139 -13.49 -1.01 -3.39
CA ASP A 139 -13.28 -1.89 -4.54
C ASP A 139 -14.04 -3.22 -4.43
N LEU A 140 -14.75 -3.47 -3.31
CA LEU A 140 -15.51 -4.70 -3.12
C LEU A 140 -16.73 -4.75 -4.06
N PRO A 141 -16.98 -5.89 -4.75
CA PRO A 141 -18.13 -6.04 -5.61
C PRO A 141 -19.47 -5.83 -4.89
N THR A 142 -20.43 -5.25 -5.60
CA THR A 142 -21.80 -5.07 -5.11
C THR A 142 -22.41 -6.40 -4.67
N GLY A 143 -23.07 -6.40 -3.52
CA GLY A 143 -23.75 -7.58 -2.97
C GLY A 143 -22.87 -8.46 -2.07
N CYS A 144 -21.54 -8.35 -2.14
CA CYS A 144 -20.63 -9.08 -1.24
C CYS A 144 -20.57 -8.49 0.18
N VAL A 145 -20.96 -7.22 0.31
CA VAL A 145 -21.05 -6.45 1.56
C VAL A 145 -22.23 -5.49 1.50
N SER A 146 -22.68 -5.01 2.66
CA SER A 146 -23.57 -3.86 2.75
C SER A 146 -22.74 -2.58 2.83
N MET A 147 -22.50 -1.95 1.68
CA MET A 147 -21.61 -0.79 1.59
C MET A 147 -22.36 0.52 1.84
N LEU A 148 -21.88 1.30 2.81
CA LEU A 148 -22.24 2.68 3.06
C LEU A 148 -21.38 3.61 2.18
N PRO A 149 -21.84 4.85 1.93
CA PRO A 149 -20.97 5.91 1.40
C PRO A 149 -19.71 6.10 2.27
N ASP A 150 -18.63 6.67 1.71
CA ASP A 150 -17.39 6.91 2.48
C ASP A 150 -17.66 7.83 3.68
N GLU A 151 -18.31 8.97 3.43
CA GLU A 151 -18.91 9.83 4.43
C GLU A 151 -20.36 9.45 4.66
N PHE A 152 -20.67 8.94 5.85
CA PHE A 152 -22.02 8.49 6.23
C PHE A 152 -22.46 9.09 7.56
N THR A 153 -23.77 9.19 7.72
CA THR A 153 -24.46 9.60 8.94
C THR A 153 -24.73 8.39 9.85
N ASP A 154 -24.91 8.62 11.15
CA ASP A 154 -25.29 7.54 12.08
C ASP A 154 -26.63 6.92 11.70
N GLN A 155 -27.52 7.70 11.08
CA GLN A 155 -28.82 7.23 10.61
C GLN A 155 -28.70 6.27 9.42
N GLU A 156 -27.76 6.48 8.49
CA GLU A 156 -27.51 5.56 7.38
C GLU A 156 -26.95 4.23 7.87
N LEU A 157 -26.03 4.27 8.86
CA LEU A 157 -25.55 3.05 9.51
C LEU A 157 -26.67 2.32 10.26
N ALA A 158 -27.52 3.04 10.98
CA ALA A 158 -28.69 2.48 11.67
C ALA A 158 -29.65 1.81 10.67
N GLN A 159 -29.96 2.45 9.55
CA GLN A 159 -30.81 1.89 8.50
C GLN A 159 -30.21 0.63 7.87
N ALA A 160 -28.88 0.60 7.66
CA ALA A 160 -28.21 -0.60 7.16
C ALA A 160 -28.28 -1.76 8.16
N LEU A 161 -28.10 -1.48 9.46
CA LEU A 161 -28.27 -2.45 10.54
C LEU A 161 -29.69 -3.00 10.59
N ASP A 162 -30.70 -2.12 10.59
CA ASP A 162 -32.12 -2.48 10.63
C ASP A 162 -32.51 -3.30 9.40
N SER A 163 -32.08 -2.88 8.21
CA SER A 163 -32.36 -3.61 6.97
C SER A 163 -31.77 -5.02 6.98
N LEU A 164 -30.56 -5.20 7.52
CA LEU A 164 -30.01 -6.54 7.68
C LEU A 164 -30.73 -7.28 8.80
N ALA A 165 -31.08 -6.67 9.93
CA ALA A 165 -31.76 -7.35 11.03
C ALA A 165 -33.15 -7.88 10.66
N ASP A 166 -33.88 -7.16 9.80
CA ASP A 166 -35.27 -7.49 9.47
C ASP A 166 -35.41 -8.42 8.25
N ASP A 167 -34.37 -8.56 7.43
CA ASP A 167 -34.38 -9.43 6.24
C ASP A 167 -33.32 -10.54 6.34
N ALA A 168 -33.76 -11.72 6.79
CA ALA A 168 -32.91 -12.91 6.89
C ALA A 168 -32.42 -13.41 5.52
N GLY A 169 -33.21 -13.22 4.46
CA GLY A 169 -32.82 -13.61 3.09
C GLY A 169 -31.68 -12.73 2.58
N ARG A 170 -31.79 -11.42 2.79
CA ARG A 170 -30.73 -10.45 2.47
C ARG A 170 -29.45 -10.73 3.28
N ARG A 171 -29.55 -11.02 4.58
CA ARG A 171 -28.39 -11.43 5.39
C ARG A 171 -27.68 -12.64 4.82
N ALA A 172 -28.43 -13.69 4.49
CA ALA A 172 -27.88 -14.91 3.93
C ALA A 172 -27.22 -14.66 2.56
N ALA A 173 -27.85 -13.86 1.70
CA ALA A 173 -27.33 -13.53 0.38
C ALA A 173 -26.00 -12.76 0.46
N VAL A 174 -25.93 -11.72 1.31
CA VAL A 174 -24.71 -10.92 1.51
C VAL A 174 -23.59 -11.78 2.11
N GLY A 175 -23.91 -12.58 3.13
CA GLY A 175 -22.93 -13.46 3.78
C GLY A 175 -22.35 -14.51 2.81
N LEU A 176 -23.21 -15.14 2.00
CA LEU A 176 -22.78 -16.13 1.01
C LEU A 176 -21.92 -15.50 -0.09
N ALA A 177 -22.36 -14.39 -0.68
CA ALA A 177 -21.61 -13.70 -1.73
C ALA A 177 -20.24 -13.23 -1.23
N GLY A 178 -20.17 -12.68 -0.02
CA GLY A 178 -18.91 -12.30 0.61
C GLY A 178 -17.96 -13.49 0.82
N GLN A 179 -18.49 -14.63 1.29
CA GLN A 179 -17.70 -15.84 1.48
C GLN A 179 -17.18 -16.41 0.16
N GLU A 180 -18.02 -16.47 -0.87
CA GLU A 180 -17.64 -16.92 -2.21
C GLU A 180 -16.52 -16.05 -2.80
N LEU A 181 -16.59 -14.73 -2.64
CA LEU A 181 -15.53 -13.82 -3.08
C LEU A 181 -14.21 -14.12 -2.36
N VAL A 182 -14.23 -14.31 -1.04
CA VAL A 182 -12.99 -14.61 -0.30
C VAL A 182 -12.40 -15.94 -0.76
N HIS A 183 -13.20 -16.98 -0.90
CA HIS A 183 -12.71 -18.30 -1.32
C HIS A 183 -12.16 -18.31 -2.75
N SER A 184 -12.76 -17.54 -3.65
CA SER A 184 -12.39 -17.52 -5.08
C SER A 184 -11.26 -16.55 -5.41
N ALA A 185 -11.19 -15.38 -4.75
CA ALA A 185 -10.28 -14.30 -5.13
C ALA A 185 -9.27 -13.90 -4.05
N HIS A 186 -9.60 -14.08 -2.76
CA HIS A 186 -8.76 -13.62 -1.64
C HIS A 186 -8.19 -14.74 -0.77
N SER A 187 -8.30 -16.00 -1.21
CA SER A 187 -7.76 -17.12 -0.45
C SER A 187 -6.22 -17.07 -0.46
N PRO A 188 -5.53 -17.46 0.64
CA PRO A 188 -4.08 -17.44 0.69
C PRO A 188 -3.41 -18.22 -0.46
N ALA A 189 -4.02 -19.32 -0.91
CA ALA A 189 -3.52 -20.12 -2.02
C ALA A 189 -3.59 -19.35 -3.37
N VAL A 190 -4.70 -18.66 -3.64
CA VAL A 190 -4.87 -17.83 -4.84
C VAL A 190 -3.88 -16.68 -4.83
N CYS A 191 -3.80 -15.94 -3.72
CA CYS A 191 -2.84 -14.85 -3.56
C CYS A 191 -1.39 -15.34 -3.75
N ALA A 192 -1.00 -16.43 -3.10
CA ALA A 192 0.34 -17.00 -3.22
C ALA A 192 0.66 -17.42 -4.67
N ALA A 193 -0.31 -18.03 -5.37
CA ALA A 193 -0.14 -18.39 -6.78
C ALA A 193 0.03 -17.16 -7.68
N GLN A 194 -0.70 -16.07 -7.43
CA GLN A 194 -0.54 -14.82 -8.17
C GLN A 194 0.86 -14.21 -7.96
N TYR A 195 1.33 -14.13 -6.71
CA TYR A 195 2.70 -13.70 -6.42
C TYR A 195 3.74 -14.60 -7.10
N ALA A 196 3.59 -15.92 -6.99
CA ALA A 196 4.48 -16.87 -7.63
C ALA A 196 4.53 -16.69 -9.14
N ASN A 197 3.38 -16.54 -9.81
CA ASN A 197 3.31 -16.32 -11.25
C ASN A 197 4.07 -15.05 -11.68
N VAL A 198 3.92 -13.95 -10.93
CA VAL A 198 4.65 -12.71 -11.23
C VAL A 198 6.16 -12.92 -11.03
N VAL A 199 6.57 -13.48 -9.89
CA VAL A 199 7.99 -13.74 -9.59
C VAL A 199 8.62 -14.64 -10.66
N GLU A 200 7.96 -15.73 -11.02
CA GLU A 200 8.44 -16.67 -12.03
C GLU A 200 8.43 -16.07 -13.44
N SER A 201 7.46 -15.22 -13.79
CA SER A 201 7.45 -14.54 -15.09
C SER A 201 8.67 -13.62 -15.26
N VAL A 202 9.01 -12.86 -14.22
CA VAL A 202 10.20 -11.99 -14.20
C VAL A 202 11.47 -12.84 -14.18
N ALA A 203 11.50 -13.90 -13.38
CA ALA A 203 12.67 -14.80 -13.31
C ALA A 203 12.92 -15.53 -14.64
N SER A 204 11.87 -15.93 -15.36
CA SER A 204 11.94 -16.58 -16.68
C SER A 204 12.49 -15.62 -17.75
N GLU A 205 12.04 -14.37 -17.77
CA GLU A 205 12.59 -13.33 -18.65
C GLU A 205 14.10 -13.13 -18.42
N LEU A 206 14.54 -13.17 -17.16
CA LEU A 206 15.96 -13.13 -16.80
C LEU A 206 16.70 -14.44 -17.14
N HIS A 207 16.04 -15.60 -17.03
CA HIS A 207 16.61 -16.92 -17.36
C HIS A 207 16.83 -17.12 -18.86
N HIS A 208 16.09 -16.44 -19.74
CA HIS A 208 16.42 -16.38 -21.16
C HIS A 208 17.76 -15.67 -21.44
N ARG A 209 18.40 -15.10 -20.42
CA ARG A 209 19.78 -14.57 -20.42
C ARG A 209 20.77 -15.51 -19.70
N SER A 210 20.39 -16.75 -19.37
CA SER A 210 21.18 -17.72 -18.58
C SER A 210 22.58 -18.02 -19.11
N GLY A 211 22.79 -17.99 -20.43
CA GLY A 211 24.12 -18.09 -21.03
C GLY A 211 25.07 -17.00 -20.53
N VAL A 212 24.55 -15.83 -20.19
CA VAL A 212 25.33 -14.72 -19.64
C VAL A 212 25.81 -15.05 -18.23
N ARG A 213 24.95 -15.56 -17.31
CA ARG A 213 25.35 -15.89 -15.93
C ARG A 213 26.54 -16.85 -15.84
N ALA A 214 26.58 -17.89 -16.69
CA ALA A 214 27.70 -18.83 -16.72
C ALA A 214 29.00 -18.16 -17.19
N HIS A 215 28.94 -17.33 -18.24
CA HIS A 215 30.08 -16.56 -18.72
C HIS A 215 30.58 -15.53 -17.68
N LEU A 216 29.66 -14.87 -16.97
CA LEU A 216 30.02 -13.90 -15.93
C LEU A 216 30.72 -14.53 -14.74
N SER A 217 30.27 -15.71 -14.31
CA SER A 217 30.93 -16.45 -13.22
C SER A 217 32.36 -16.83 -13.61
N ALA A 218 32.57 -17.27 -14.86
CA ALA A 218 33.90 -17.57 -15.38
C ALA A 218 34.79 -16.32 -15.51
N SER A 219 34.26 -15.19 -16.01
CA SER A 219 35.00 -13.93 -16.11
C SER A 219 35.38 -13.37 -14.74
N ALA A 220 34.50 -13.47 -13.74
CA ALA A 220 34.78 -13.02 -12.38
C ALA A 220 35.86 -13.85 -11.68
N GLN A 221 35.96 -15.15 -11.97
CA GLN A 221 37.05 -16.01 -11.46
C GLN A 221 38.42 -15.64 -12.05
N GLY A 222 38.45 -14.96 -13.20
CA GLY A 222 39.68 -14.46 -13.82
C GLY A 222 40.18 -13.13 -13.26
N ALA A 223 39.36 -12.41 -12.48
CA ALA A 223 39.73 -11.15 -11.85
C ALA A 223 40.78 -11.37 -10.77
N ARG A 224 41.88 -10.60 -10.82
CA ARG A 224 43.01 -10.74 -9.89
C ARG A 224 43.06 -9.61 -8.88
N THR A 225 42.41 -8.49 -9.18
CA THR A 225 42.36 -7.31 -8.32
C THR A 225 40.93 -6.84 -8.10
N ARG A 226 40.75 -5.97 -7.10
CA ARG A 226 39.48 -5.27 -6.88
C ARG A 226 39.10 -4.38 -8.06
N SER A 227 40.08 -3.77 -8.74
CA SER A 227 39.85 -2.93 -9.92
C SER A 227 39.24 -3.76 -11.06
N ASP A 228 39.72 -4.98 -11.27
CA ASP A 228 39.19 -5.87 -12.32
C ASP A 228 37.71 -6.21 -12.07
N LEU A 229 37.33 -6.37 -10.80
CA LEU A 229 35.93 -6.61 -10.41
C LEU A 229 35.07 -5.35 -10.59
N GLU A 230 35.61 -4.17 -10.31
CA GLU A 230 34.92 -2.88 -10.53
C GLU A 230 34.70 -2.64 -12.03
N ASP A 231 35.70 -2.87 -12.87
CA ASP A 231 35.59 -2.75 -14.33
C ASP A 231 34.61 -3.78 -14.91
N LEU A 232 34.65 -5.03 -14.43
CA LEU A 232 33.68 -6.06 -14.82
C LEU A 232 32.25 -5.66 -14.41
N ALA A 233 32.06 -5.13 -13.21
CA ALA A 233 30.75 -4.65 -12.75
C ALA A 233 30.21 -3.50 -13.62
N VAL A 234 31.07 -2.55 -14.03
CA VAL A 234 30.70 -1.46 -14.93
C VAL A 234 30.34 -1.98 -16.33
N ALA A 235 31.16 -2.88 -16.89
CA ALA A 235 30.90 -3.50 -18.19
C ALA A 235 29.58 -4.28 -18.18
N LEU A 236 29.28 -4.94 -17.07
CA LEU A 236 28.05 -5.67 -16.82
C LEU A 236 26.82 -4.78 -16.78
N ALA A 237 26.85 -3.74 -15.97
CA ALA A 237 25.75 -2.79 -15.85
C ALA A 237 25.41 -2.16 -17.20
N ARG A 238 26.43 -1.85 -18.02
CA ARG A 238 26.25 -1.30 -19.38
C ARG A 238 25.71 -2.30 -20.39
N SER A 239 26.19 -3.54 -20.35
CA SER A 239 25.82 -4.57 -21.35
C SER A 239 24.49 -5.24 -21.02
N LEU A 240 24.10 -5.26 -19.74
CA LEU A 240 22.92 -5.92 -19.23
C LEU A 240 22.09 -4.98 -18.34
N PRO A 241 21.59 -3.85 -18.87
CA PRO A 241 20.77 -2.96 -18.06
C PRO A 241 19.55 -3.71 -17.53
N PRO A 242 19.09 -3.40 -16.30
CA PRO A 242 17.90 -4.01 -15.71
C PRO A 242 16.69 -3.71 -16.59
N ARG A 243 15.77 -4.69 -16.70
CA ARG A 243 14.48 -4.55 -17.38
C ARG A 243 13.39 -5.17 -16.49
N PRO A 244 12.18 -4.58 -16.43
CA PRO A 244 11.81 -3.30 -17.04
C PRO A 244 12.55 -2.12 -16.39
N ARG A 245 12.85 -1.09 -17.18
CA ARG A 245 13.38 0.19 -16.71
C ARG A 245 12.64 1.32 -17.44
N ASP A 246 12.36 2.39 -16.72
CA ASP A 246 11.96 3.65 -17.36
C ASP A 246 13.19 4.33 -17.96
N ALA A 247 13.00 5.06 -19.05
CA ALA A 247 14.05 5.91 -19.60
C ALA A 247 14.33 7.06 -18.62
N GLN A 248 15.58 7.48 -18.49
CA GLN A 248 15.93 8.56 -17.57
C GLN A 248 16.12 9.87 -18.32
N TRP A 249 15.61 10.97 -17.75
CA TRP A 249 16.01 12.32 -18.13
C TRP A 249 16.97 12.84 -17.06
N LEU A 250 18.27 12.77 -17.36
CA LEU A 250 19.37 13.19 -16.52
C LEU A 250 19.54 14.71 -16.69
N VAL A 251 18.97 15.48 -15.77
CA VAL A 251 18.95 16.94 -15.82
C VAL A 251 20.17 17.50 -15.08
N ASP A 252 21.11 18.11 -15.79
CA ASP A 252 22.26 18.75 -15.16
C ASP A 252 21.83 20.00 -14.38
N ILE A 253 22.08 20.00 -13.07
CA ILE A 253 21.78 21.12 -12.18
C ILE A 253 23.00 22.00 -11.87
N GLY A 254 24.18 21.63 -12.36
CA GLY A 254 25.45 22.21 -11.96
C GLY A 254 25.91 21.76 -10.57
N GLY A 255 27.21 21.53 -10.40
CA GLY A 255 27.85 21.26 -9.11
C GLY A 255 28.59 22.48 -8.55
N ASP A 256 28.94 22.46 -7.25
CA ASP A 256 29.90 23.42 -6.70
C ASP A 256 31.36 23.00 -7.03
N SER A 257 32.31 23.93 -6.85
CA SER A 257 33.75 23.67 -7.10
C SER A 257 34.35 22.54 -6.25
N ALA A 258 33.62 22.06 -5.23
CA ALA A 258 33.99 20.93 -4.39
C ALA A 258 33.25 19.62 -4.77
N GLY A 259 32.49 19.61 -5.86
CA GLY A 259 31.76 18.44 -6.33
C GLY A 259 30.59 18.03 -5.44
N ARG A 260 29.89 18.99 -4.82
CA ARG A 260 28.64 18.75 -4.10
C ARG A 260 27.42 19.20 -4.90
N SER A 261 26.29 18.55 -4.62
CA SER A 261 24.98 18.87 -5.15
C SER A 261 24.44 20.21 -4.59
N ARG A 262 24.97 21.32 -5.12
CA ARG A 262 24.48 22.68 -4.95
C ARG A 262 24.11 23.19 -6.35
N ALA A 263 22.82 23.17 -6.65
CA ALA A 263 22.31 23.62 -7.94
C ALA A 263 22.75 25.05 -8.23
N ASN A 264 23.26 25.28 -9.44
CA ASN A 264 23.50 26.60 -10.03
C ASN A 264 22.33 26.97 -10.97
N LEU A 265 21.11 26.59 -10.60
CA LEU A 265 19.90 26.84 -11.37
C LEU A 265 19.34 28.23 -11.05
N ALA A 266 18.88 28.96 -12.07
CA ALA A 266 18.06 30.14 -11.85
C ALA A 266 16.71 29.76 -11.21
N ALA A 267 16.02 30.74 -10.60
CA ALA A 267 14.73 30.50 -9.95
C ALA A 267 13.68 29.91 -10.92
N GLY A 268 13.65 30.38 -12.18
CA GLY A 268 12.77 29.85 -13.22
C GLY A 268 13.05 28.38 -13.55
N SER A 269 14.32 28.02 -13.78
CA SER A 269 14.73 26.64 -14.06
C SER A 269 14.48 25.71 -12.88
N THR A 270 14.61 26.20 -11.65
CA THR A 270 14.28 25.43 -10.43
C THR A 270 12.79 25.11 -10.36
N ALA A 271 11.91 26.05 -10.75
CA ALA A 271 10.47 25.81 -10.81
C ALA A 271 10.11 24.77 -11.88
N VAL A 272 10.72 24.87 -13.06
CA VAL A 272 10.54 23.89 -14.15
C VAL A 272 11.01 22.50 -13.73
N LEU A 273 12.19 22.40 -13.11
CA LEU A 273 12.69 21.12 -12.61
C LEU A 273 11.73 20.50 -11.59
N ARG A 274 11.20 21.31 -10.68
CA ARG A 274 10.22 20.85 -9.70
C ARG A 274 8.96 20.32 -10.36
N GLU A 275 8.48 20.98 -11.41
CA GLU A 275 7.32 20.52 -12.17
C GLU A 275 7.58 19.19 -12.88
N LEU A 276 8.72 19.05 -13.56
CA LEU A 276 9.13 17.80 -14.21
C LEU A 276 9.29 16.62 -13.23
N LEU A 277 9.72 16.89 -11.99
CA LEU A 277 9.84 15.89 -10.94
C LEU A 277 8.47 15.41 -10.42
N LEU A 278 7.49 16.31 -10.34
CA LEU A 278 6.15 16.01 -9.85
C LEU A 278 5.25 15.42 -10.95
N ASN A 279 5.46 15.84 -12.20
CA ASN A 279 4.69 15.47 -13.37
C ASN A 279 5.63 15.05 -14.52
N PRO A 280 6.33 13.91 -14.39
CA PRO A 280 7.27 13.47 -15.41
C PRO A 280 6.55 13.01 -16.69
N PRO A 281 7.19 13.09 -17.86
CA PRO A 281 6.67 12.49 -19.09
C PRO A 281 6.39 10.99 -18.93
N ALA A 282 5.38 10.48 -19.64
CA ALA A 282 5.01 9.07 -19.56
C ALA A 282 6.18 8.14 -19.91
N GLY A 283 6.48 7.18 -19.04
CA GLY A 283 7.57 6.20 -19.23
C GLY A 283 8.98 6.77 -19.00
N VAL A 284 9.08 7.98 -18.42
CA VAL A 284 10.36 8.64 -18.13
C VAL A 284 10.49 8.94 -16.64
N ARG A 285 11.66 8.67 -16.08
CA ARG A 285 12.05 9.14 -14.74
C ARG A 285 12.99 10.34 -14.85
N VAL A 286 12.57 11.49 -14.32
CA VAL A 286 13.40 12.70 -14.29
C VAL A 286 14.34 12.63 -13.09
N GLU A 287 15.63 12.76 -13.35
CA GLU A 287 16.70 12.60 -12.35
C GLU A 287 17.67 13.77 -12.43
N PRO A 288 17.70 14.66 -11.42
CA PRO A 288 18.69 15.72 -11.35
C PRO A 288 20.08 15.12 -11.15
N VAL A 289 21.08 15.62 -11.87
CA VAL A 289 22.47 15.12 -11.83
C VAL A 289 23.46 16.28 -11.81
N TYR A 290 24.70 15.98 -11.40
CA TYR A 290 25.79 16.95 -11.46
C TYR A 290 27.11 16.25 -11.77
N ALA A 291 28.00 16.97 -12.47
CA ALA A 291 29.33 16.46 -12.80
C ALA A 291 30.30 16.56 -11.62
N THR A 292 31.21 15.59 -11.51
CA THR A 292 32.31 15.54 -10.55
C THR A 292 33.62 15.19 -11.25
N PRO A 293 34.76 15.79 -10.85
CA PRO A 293 36.06 15.51 -11.48
C PRO A 293 36.51 14.04 -11.39
N LYS A 294 36.05 13.30 -10.38
CA LYS A 294 36.53 11.94 -10.07
C LYS A 294 35.62 10.82 -10.60
N HIS A 295 34.33 11.09 -10.78
CA HIS A 295 33.33 10.03 -11.05
C HIS A 295 32.42 10.31 -12.25
N GLY A 296 32.70 11.35 -13.05
CA GLY A 296 31.82 11.74 -14.16
C GLY A 296 30.52 12.34 -13.60
N LEU A 297 29.40 11.63 -13.68
CA LEU A 297 28.09 12.10 -13.18
C LEU A 297 27.67 11.42 -11.88
N ARG A 298 27.02 12.18 -11.00
CA ARG A 298 26.34 11.69 -9.80
C ARG A 298 24.90 12.16 -9.74
N TYR A 299 24.03 11.33 -9.17
CA TYR A 299 22.65 11.72 -8.88
C TYR A 299 22.64 12.83 -7.82
N ALA A 300 21.79 13.84 -8.00
CA ALA A 300 21.60 14.94 -7.07
C ALA A 300 20.44 14.68 -6.10
N ARG A 301 20.40 13.50 -5.46
CA ARG A 301 19.28 13.07 -4.61
C ARG A 301 19.13 13.99 -3.40
N SER A 302 20.25 14.38 -2.80
CA SER A 302 20.30 15.30 -1.66
C SER A 302 19.70 16.67 -1.99
N PHE A 303 19.95 17.18 -3.19
CA PHE A 303 19.31 18.42 -3.66
C PHE A 303 17.83 18.21 -3.93
N THR A 304 17.47 17.14 -4.65
CA THR A 304 16.09 16.81 -5.01
C THR A 304 15.20 16.70 -3.78
N ALA A 305 15.68 16.03 -2.73
CA ALA A 305 14.96 15.90 -1.48
C ALA A 305 14.71 17.25 -0.79
N ARG A 306 15.70 18.16 -0.78
CA ARG A 306 15.51 19.52 -0.27
C ARG A 306 14.52 20.31 -1.11
N LEU A 307 14.58 20.18 -2.45
CA LEU A 307 13.66 20.85 -3.37
C LEU A 307 12.21 20.42 -3.16
N LEU A 308 11.99 19.13 -2.85
CA LEU A 308 10.66 18.56 -2.64
C LEU A 308 10.20 18.56 -1.17
N GLY A 309 11.05 18.97 -0.23
CA GLY A 309 10.74 18.93 1.21
C GLY A 309 10.68 17.52 1.80
N ILE A 310 11.41 16.56 1.21
CA ILE A 310 11.43 15.14 1.61
C ILE A 310 12.67 14.87 2.48
N SER A 311 12.52 14.04 3.51
CA SER A 311 13.67 13.54 4.29
C SER A 311 14.26 12.29 3.63
N LEU A 312 15.56 12.30 3.35
CA LEU A 312 16.29 11.10 2.90
C LEU A 312 16.92 10.37 4.08
N TRP A 313 16.75 9.04 4.12
CA TRP A 313 17.35 8.16 5.11
C TRP A 313 18.22 7.14 4.38
N GLY A 314 19.54 7.22 4.57
CA GLY A 314 20.49 6.25 4.00
C GLY A 314 20.69 6.33 2.48
N VAL A 315 20.19 7.37 1.82
CA VAL A 315 20.36 7.58 0.37
C VAL A 315 21.48 8.57 0.10
N ALA A 316 22.50 8.13 -0.64
CA ALA A 316 23.61 8.97 -1.08
C ALA A 316 23.43 9.42 -2.54
N ASP A 317 24.15 10.48 -2.91
CA ASP A 317 24.31 10.94 -4.29
C ASP A 317 25.26 9.95 -5.00
N ASP A 318 24.78 8.79 -5.45
CA ASP A 318 25.59 7.74 -6.08
C ASP A 318 26.03 8.11 -7.52
N PRO A 319 27.06 7.44 -8.09
CA PRO A 319 27.35 7.53 -9.51
C PRO A 319 26.12 7.23 -10.36
N VAL A 320 25.95 7.95 -11.48
CA VAL A 320 24.81 7.72 -12.37
C VAL A 320 24.98 6.40 -13.12
N GLU A 321 23.99 5.55 -12.98
CA GLU A 321 23.79 4.41 -13.89
C GLU A 321 22.93 4.87 -15.06
N PHE A 322 23.43 4.68 -16.28
CA PHE A 322 22.77 5.10 -17.52
C PHE A 322 22.85 3.98 -18.55
N ALA A 323 21.88 3.96 -19.46
CA ALA A 323 21.80 2.99 -20.55
C ALA A 323 21.18 3.61 -21.81
N ALA A 324 21.26 2.87 -22.91
CA ALA A 324 20.71 3.32 -24.19
C ALA A 324 19.22 3.68 -24.08
N GLY A 325 18.85 4.84 -24.62
CA GLY A 325 17.51 5.42 -24.53
C GLY A 325 17.31 6.43 -23.40
N ASP A 326 18.30 6.64 -22.53
CA ASP A 326 18.30 7.77 -21.61
C ASP A 326 18.61 9.08 -22.35
N VAL A 327 18.21 10.19 -21.76
CA VAL A 327 18.48 11.55 -22.24
C VAL A 327 19.24 12.30 -21.16
N PHE A 328 20.35 12.94 -21.53
CA PHE A 328 21.07 13.88 -20.69
C PHE A 328 20.93 15.30 -21.28
N GLY A 329 20.71 16.29 -20.43
CA GLY A 329 20.62 17.66 -20.91
C GLY A 329 20.48 18.70 -19.82
N TRP A 330 20.32 19.95 -20.24
CA TRP A 330 20.25 21.12 -19.38
C TRP A 330 18.84 21.72 -19.36
N LEU A 331 18.57 22.51 -18.34
CA LEU A 331 17.47 23.48 -18.37
C LEU A 331 18.02 24.85 -18.80
N ASP A 332 17.17 25.70 -19.34
CA ASP A 332 17.58 27.04 -19.76
C ASP A 332 18.09 27.86 -18.57
N GLY A 333 19.14 28.67 -18.79
CA GLY A 333 19.70 29.57 -17.76
C GLY A 333 20.73 28.94 -16.81
N VAL A 334 21.19 27.72 -17.08
CA VAL A 334 22.26 27.06 -16.31
C VAL A 334 23.63 27.38 -16.90
N GLY A 335 24.60 27.75 -16.05
CA GLY A 335 26.00 27.81 -16.46
C GLY A 335 26.47 26.40 -16.84
N ARG A 336 26.82 26.18 -18.11
CA ARG A 336 27.25 24.88 -18.62
C ARG A 336 28.55 24.46 -17.92
N VAL A 337 28.47 23.57 -16.95
CA VAL A 337 29.65 22.99 -16.29
C VAL A 337 30.04 21.75 -17.06
N GLY A 338 30.93 21.94 -18.04
CA GLY A 338 31.43 20.88 -18.92
C GLY A 338 31.28 21.27 -20.39
N SER A 339 32.36 21.09 -21.16
CA SER A 339 32.37 21.38 -22.59
C SER A 339 32.22 20.08 -23.36
N ALA A 340 31.66 20.10 -24.57
CA ALA A 340 31.38 18.91 -25.40
C ALA A 340 32.57 17.93 -25.64
N GLY A 341 33.77 18.24 -25.13
CA GLY A 341 34.98 17.40 -25.11
C GLY A 341 35.28 16.67 -23.78
N ASP A 342 34.44 16.74 -22.75
CA ASP A 342 34.69 16.00 -21.51
C ASP A 342 34.53 14.47 -21.72
N GLU A 343 35.44 13.69 -21.14
CA GLU A 343 35.53 12.23 -21.29
C GLU A 343 34.24 11.49 -20.90
N TRP A 344 33.53 12.00 -19.88
CA TRP A 344 32.27 11.41 -19.42
C TRP A 344 31.12 11.63 -20.42
N MET A 345 31.07 12.75 -21.15
CA MET A 345 30.07 12.97 -22.21
C MET A 345 30.27 12.04 -23.39
N THR A 346 31.53 11.76 -23.74
CA THR A 346 31.86 10.75 -24.76
C THR A 346 31.38 9.37 -24.31
N THR A 347 31.54 9.06 -23.03
CA THR A 347 31.06 7.79 -22.44
C THR A 347 29.54 7.65 -22.50
N LEU A 348 28.78 8.72 -22.22
CA LEU A 348 27.31 8.73 -22.35
C LEU A 348 26.86 8.46 -23.78
N ARG A 349 27.44 9.17 -24.76
CA ARG A 349 27.12 8.98 -26.18
C ARG A 349 27.42 7.56 -26.64
N ALA A 350 28.57 7.01 -26.23
CA ALA A 350 28.96 5.64 -26.56
C ALA A 350 28.01 4.59 -25.97
N ALA A 351 27.35 4.90 -24.84
CA ALA A 351 26.34 4.06 -24.23
C ALA A 351 24.92 4.26 -24.81
N GLY A 352 24.75 5.11 -25.82
CA GLY A 352 23.46 5.38 -26.46
C GLY A 352 22.56 6.34 -25.70
N VAL A 353 23.13 7.21 -24.86
CA VAL A 353 22.42 8.31 -24.20
C VAL A 353 22.32 9.49 -25.16
N GLU A 354 21.11 10.01 -25.37
CA GLU A 354 20.86 11.21 -26.16
C GLU A 354 21.31 12.45 -25.38
N ILE A 355 22.05 13.38 -26.00
CA ILE A 355 22.45 14.63 -25.35
C ILE A 355 21.67 15.79 -25.97
N ARG A 356 20.93 16.54 -25.16
CA ARG A 356 20.13 17.70 -25.59
C ARG A 356 20.61 18.98 -24.93
N ASP A 357 20.69 20.06 -25.72
CA ASP A 357 21.03 21.39 -25.21
C ASP A 357 19.92 22.00 -24.33
N SER A 358 18.66 21.58 -24.50
CA SER A 358 17.54 21.90 -23.61
C SER A 358 16.57 20.72 -23.51
N LEU A 359 16.11 20.42 -22.28
CA LEU A 359 15.15 19.34 -21.99
C LEU A 359 13.69 19.81 -21.96
N VAL A 360 13.45 21.10 -22.14
CA VAL A 360 12.10 21.67 -22.26
C VAL A 360 11.82 21.86 -23.75
N PRO A 361 10.74 21.28 -24.31
CA PRO A 361 10.29 21.65 -25.64
C PRO A 361 9.82 23.12 -25.65
N GLU A 362 10.09 23.84 -26.74
CA GLU A 362 9.58 25.21 -26.97
C GLU A 362 8.06 25.34 -26.84
#